data_AF-A0A937PTH3-F1
#
_entry.id   AF-A0A937PTH3-F1
#
_cell.length_a   1.000
_cell.length_b   1.000
_cell.length_c   1.000
_cell.angle_alpha   90.00
_cell.angle_beta   90.00
_cell.angle_gamma   90.00
#
_symmetry.space_group_name_H-M   'P 1'
#
loop_
_entity.id
_entity.type
_entity.pdbx_description
1 polymer ?
#
loop_
_entity_poly.entity_id
_entity_poly.type
_entity_poly.pdbx_seq_one_letter_code
_entity_poly.pdbx_strand_id
1 'polypeptide(L)'
;MKPVRRFAAWFAVAAAAIALAAPATHATLVHQYTFDADNVHDSVGGLNGTVVGTLAFDSLDPKQGTKAAVFSGDDYVDFASSAFSASQFTVTLWVKPATSSLSFVEPFIANKGGGGVD
;
A
#
# COMPACT_ATOMS: atom_id res chain seq x y z
N MET A 1 -61.75 -31.81 -45.99
CA MET A 1 -60.28 -31.76 -45.78
C MET A 1 -60.00 -30.90 -44.55
N LYS A 2 -59.29 -31.41 -43.54
CA LYS A 2 -59.01 -30.75 -42.25
C LYS A 2 -57.56 -30.25 -42.26
N PRO A 3 -57.24 -28.99 -41.88
CA PRO A 3 -55.87 -28.50 -41.96
C PRO A 3 -55.01 -28.99 -40.78
N VAL A 4 -53.80 -29.44 -41.08
CA VAL A 4 -52.79 -29.89 -40.09
C VAL A 4 -52.00 -28.66 -39.62
N ARG A 5 -52.03 -28.37 -38.32
CA ARG A 5 -51.24 -27.29 -37.71
C ARG A 5 -49.83 -27.82 -37.41
N ARG A 6 -48.82 -27.28 -38.08
CA ARG A 6 -47.40 -27.56 -37.81
C ARG A 6 -46.95 -26.73 -36.61
N PHE A 7 -46.58 -27.39 -35.51
CA PHE A 7 -45.94 -26.73 -34.37
C PHE A 7 -44.45 -26.59 -34.67
N ALA A 8 -43.98 -25.34 -34.83
CA ALA A 8 -42.56 -25.04 -34.85
C ALA A 8 -42.08 -24.92 -33.41
N ALA A 9 -41.33 -25.93 -32.93
CA ALA A 9 -40.60 -25.85 -31.67
C ALA A 9 -39.32 -25.04 -31.91
N TRP A 10 -39.27 -23.83 -31.37
CA TRP A 10 -38.07 -23.01 -31.33
C TRP A 10 -37.24 -23.43 -30.12
N PHE A 11 -36.07 -24.03 -30.33
CA PHE A 11 -35.06 -24.17 -29.29
C PHE A 11 -34.26 -22.87 -29.22
N ALA A 12 -34.49 -22.07 -28.18
CA ALA A 12 -33.60 -20.97 -27.84
C ALA A 12 -32.41 -21.53 -27.05
N VAL A 13 -31.21 -21.46 -27.62
CA VAL A 13 -29.98 -21.71 -26.88
C VAL A 13 -29.67 -20.44 -26.09
N ALA A 14 -29.74 -20.51 -24.76
CA ALA A 14 -29.29 -19.43 -23.90
C ALA A 14 -27.75 -19.43 -23.85
N ALA A 15 -27.12 -18.39 -24.39
CA ALA A 15 -25.70 -18.16 -24.21
C ALA A 15 -25.45 -17.67 -22.77
N ALA A 16 -24.71 -18.44 -21.98
CA ALA A 16 -24.23 -17.99 -20.67
C ALA A 16 -23.05 -17.02 -20.89
N ALA A 17 -23.21 -15.76 -20.49
CA ALA A 17 -22.11 -14.81 -20.46
C ALA A 17 -21.18 -15.16 -19.29
N ILE A 18 -19.96 -15.61 -19.58
CA ILE A 18 -18.88 -15.70 -18.59
C ILE A 18 -18.39 -14.27 -18.35
N ALA A 19 -18.68 -13.72 -17.18
CA ALA A 19 -18.13 -12.44 -16.76
C ALA A 19 -16.63 -12.62 -16.44
N LEU A 20 -15.77 -12.08 -17.29
CA LEU A 20 -14.34 -11.98 -17.01
C LEU A 20 -14.14 -10.84 -16.00
N ALA A 21 -13.74 -11.17 -14.77
CA ALA A 21 -13.39 -10.15 -13.79
C ALA A 21 -12.20 -9.32 -14.32
N ALA A 22 -12.30 -8.00 -14.24
CA ALA A 22 -11.19 -7.11 -14.62
C ALA A 22 -9.96 -7.42 -13.74
N PRO A 23 -8.74 -7.34 -14.29
CA PRO A 23 -7.53 -7.57 -13.50
C PRO A 23 -7.45 -6.53 -12.38
N ALA A 24 -7.19 -6.98 -11.15
CA ALA A 24 -6.86 -6.07 -10.06
C ALA A 24 -5.54 -5.36 -10.40
N THR A 25 -5.56 -4.04 -10.46
CA THR A 25 -4.33 -3.25 -10.61
C THR A 25 -3.60 -3.24 -9.27
N HIS A 26 -2.39 -3.77 -9.24
CA HIS A 26 -1.55 -3.70 -8.04
C HIS A 26 -1.02 -2.27 -7.85
N ALA A 27 -0.81 -1.87 -6.60
CA ALA A 27 -0.17 -0.59 -6.31
C ALA A 27 1.28 -0.63 -6.83
N THR A 28 1.67 0.41 -7.58
CA THR A 28 3.05 0.59 -8.01
C THR A 28 3.80 1.35 -6.92
N LEU A 29 4.97 0.85 -6.53
CA LEU A 29 5.87 1.56 -5.61
C LEU A 29 6.43 2.80 -6.33
N VAL A 30 6.18 3.98 -5.77
CA VAL A 30 6.59 5.27 -6.35
C VAL A 30 7.69 5.97 -5.56
N HIS A 31 7.81 5.69 -4.26
CA HIS A 31 8.83 6.23 -3.36
C HIS A 31 9.25 5.16 -2.35
N GLN A 32 10.53 5.09 -2.01
CA GLN A 32 11.05 4.17 -1.01
C GLN A 32 12.25 4.75 -0.26
N TYR A 33 12.16 4.76 1.06
CA TYR A 33 13.22 5.25 1.96
C TYR A 33 13.66 4.09 2.85
N THR A 34 14.85 3.53 2.59
CA THR A 34 15.33 2.34 3.31
C THR A 34 16.24 2.66 4.48
N PHE A 35 16.87 3.85 4.48
CA PHE A 35 17.84 4.31 5.49
C PHE A 35 19.15 3.52 5.57
N ASP A 36 19.37 2.56 4.67
CA ASP A 36 20.55 1.66 4.67
C ASP A 36 21.90 2.38 4.53
N ALA A 37 21.88 3.58 3.95
CA ALA A 37 23.07 4.37 3.62
C ALA A 37 23.21 5.65 4.48
N ASP A 38 22.70 5.60 5.73
CA ASP A 38 22.78 6.72 6.69
C ASP A 38 22.22 8.04 6.13
N ASN A 39 21.15 7.97 5.33
CA ASN A 39 20.51 9.12 4.70
C ASN A 39 19.00 8.88 4.49
N VAL A 40 18.30 9.94 4.11
CA VAL A 40 16.86 9.97 3.82
C VAL A 40 16.57 10.02 2.31
N HIS A 41 17.40 9.37 1.50
CA HIS A 41 17.21 9.35 0.06
C HIS A 41 16.09 8.40 -0.37
N ASP A 42 15.38 8.81 -1.41
CA ASP A 42 14.40 7.98 -2.09
C ASP A 42 15.09 7.14 -3.16
N SER A 43 15.06 5.81 -3.00
CA SER A 43 15.70 4.87 -3.92
C SER A 43 14.87 4.59 -5.19
N VAL A 44 13.64 5.09 -5.28
CA VAL A 44 12.71 4.78 -6.38
C VAL A 44 12.29 6.03 -7.15
N GLY A 45 11.72 7.03 -6.47
CA GLY A 45 11.12 8.21 -7.11
C GLY A 45 12.03 9.44 -7.21
N GLY A 46 13.22 9.39 -6.61
CA GLY A 46 14.18 10.49 -6.60
C GLY A 46 13.78 11.70 -5.74
N LEU A 47 12.72 11.59 -4.95
CA LEU A 47 12.26 12.66 -4.07
C LEU A 47 12.90 12.51 -2.68
N ASN A 48 14.15 12.92 -2.53
CA ASN A 48 14.85 12.78 -1.25
C ASN A 48 14.17 13.58 -0.13
N GLY A 49 14.11 12.98 1.06
CA GLY A 49 13.66 13.67 2.26
C GLY A 49 14.66 14.73 2.72
N THR A 50 14.18 15.65 3.56
CA THR A 50 15.02 16.62 4.27
C THR A 50 14.92 16.36 5.77
N VAL A 51 16.06 16.12 6.42
CA VAL A 51 16.11 15.96 7.87
C VAL A 51 15.95 17.32 8.54
N VAL A 52 15.05 17.39 9.52
CA VAL A 52 14.94 18.52 10.46
C VAL A 52 15.27 18.01 11.86
N GLY A 53 16.13 18.72 12.57
CA GLY A 53 16.67 18.28 13.86
C GLY A 53 17.93 17.41 13.70
N THR A 54 18.10 16.41 14.58
CA THR A 54 19.25 15.50 14.58
C THR A 54 18.79 14.05 14.48
N LEU A 55 18.48 13.62 13.26
CA LEU A 55 18.11 12.23 12.99
C LEU A 55 19.34 11.32 13.09
N ALA A 56 19.19 10.19 13.79
CA ALA A 56 20.21 9.15 13.86
C ALA A 56 19.82 7.92 13.03
N PHE A 57 20.80 7.05 12.77
CA PHE A 57 20.61 5.79 12.04
C PHE A 57 21.23 4.65 12.84
N ASP A 58 20.45 3.62 13.14
CA ASP A 58 20.88 2.47 13.94
C ASP A 58 20.94 1.20 13.09
N SER A 59 22.02 0.43 13.26
CA SER A 59 22.25 -0.87 12.62
C SER A 59 22.07 -2.06 13.57
N LEU A 60 21.77 -1.83 14.85
CA LEU A 60 21.65 -2.89 15.85
C LEU A 60 20.33 -3.66 15.74
N ASP A 61 19.22 -2.96 15.46
CA ASP A 61 17.90 -3.59 15.37
C ASP A 61 17.02 -3.05 14.21
N PRO A 62 17.52 -3.06 12.96
CA PRO A 62 16.71 -2.72 11.81
C PRO A 62 15.71 -3.85 11.51
N LYS A 63 14.47 -3.50 11.19
CA LYS A 63 13.46 -4.50 10.80
C LYS A 63 13.71 -5.09 9.40
N GLN A 64 14.28 -4.28 8.51
CA GLN A 64 14.64 -4.63 7.15
C GLN A 64 15.94 -3.89 6.79
N GLY A 65 16.76 -4.48 5.93
CA GLY A 65 17.98 -3.83 5.45
C GLY A 65 19.09 -3.86 6.48
N THR A 66 19.98 -2.88 6.43
CA THR A 66 21.15 -2.77 7.31
C THR A 66 20.93 -1.76 8.43
N LYS A 67 19.99 -0.82 8.27
CA LYS A 67 19.77 0.28 9.21
C LYS A 67 18.31 0.73 9.28
N ALA A 68 17.96 1.44 10.35
CA ALA A 68 16.70 2.15 10.50
C ALA A 68 16.91 3.57 11.04
N ALA A 69 16.03 4.49 10.67
CA ALA A 69 16.02 5.84 11.24
C ALA A 69 15.57 5.81 12.70
N VAL A 70 16.26 6.57 13.57
CA VAL A 70 15.95 6.71 14.99
C VAL A 70 15.56 8.15 15.27
N PHE A 71 14.31 8.31 15.71
CA PHE A 71 13.72 9.60 16.06
C PHE A 71 13.80 9.80 17.58
N SER A 72 14.33 10.96 17.98
CA SER A 72 14.48 11.37 19.39
C SER A 72 13.25 12.07 19.95
N GLY A 73 12.34 12.53 19.07
CA GLY A 73 11.08 13.18 19.43
C GLY A 73 10.99 14.65 19.04
N ASP A 74 12.13 15.30 18.82
CA ASP A 74 12.23 16.69 18.34
C ASP A 74 12.74 16.77 16.87
N ASP A 75 12.83 15.62 16.20
CA ASP A 75 13.30 15.43 14.84
C ASP A 75 12.22 14.86 13.93
N TYR A 76 12.33 15.15 12.64
CA TYR A 76 11.47 14.57 11.62
C TYR A 76 12.14 14.57 10.25
N VAL A 77 11.56 13.82 9.32
CA VAL A 77 11.91 13.87 7.90
C VAL A 77 10.76 14.52 7.14
N ASP A 78 11.06 15.63 6.47
CA ASP A 78 10.13 16.27 5.54
C ASP A 78 10.29 15.63 4.15
N PHE A 79 9.20 15.06 3.63
CA PHE A 79 9.18 14.38 2.33
C PHE A 79 8.63 15.26 1.19
N ALA A 80 8.41 16.56 1.42
CA ALA A 80 7.75 17.48 0.50
C ALA A 80 6.32 17.06 0.11
N SER A 81 5.43 18.03 -0.11
CA SER A 81 4.02 17.74 -0.40
C SER A 81 3.79 16.97 -1.71
N SER A 82 4.74 17.00 -2.64
CA SER A 82 4.66 16.29 -3.93
C SER A 82 4.70 14.77 -3.80
N ALA A 83 5.26 14.22 -2.71
CA ALA A 83 5.34 12.77 -2.48
C ALA A 83 3.96 12.09 -2.37
N PHE A 84 2.92 12.86 -2.03
CA PHE A 84 1.56 12.36 -1.79
C PHE A 84 0.53 13.03 -2.71
N SER A 85 0.94 13.41 -3.93
CA SER A 85 0.11 14.15 -4.87
C SER A 85 -0.98 13.32 -5.59
N ALA A 86 -0.94 11.99 -5.47
CA ALA A 86 -1.94 11.11 -6.06
C ALA A 86 -3.27 11.14 -5.29
N SER A 87 -4.39 11.10 -6.02
CA SER A 87 -5.74 11.06 -5.42
C SER A 87 -6.02 9.77 -4.65
N GLN A 88 -5.26 8.72 -4.93
CA GLN A 88 -5.27 7.45 -4.20
C GLN A 88 -3.83 6.97 -4.07
N PHE A 89 -3.41 6.65 -2.86
CA PHE A 89 -2.08 6.11 -2.59
C PHE A 89 -2.13 5.13 -1.42
N THR A 90 -1.04 4.39 -1.23
CA THR A 90 -0.83 3.49 -0.10
C THR A 90 0.52 3.79 0.51
N VAL A 91 0.60 3.76 1.83
CA VAL A 91 1.86 3.86 2.57
C VAL A 91 2.05 2.58 3.38
N THR A 92 3.26 2.04 3.35
CA THR A 92 3.68 0.92 4.17
C THR A 92 5.00 1.28 4.86
N LEU A 93 5.11 0.94 6.14
CA LEU A 93 6.31 1.23 6.93
C LEU A 93 6.45 0.25 8.10
N TRP A 94 7.67 0.11 8.60
CA TRP A 94 7.97 -0.57 9.85
C TRP A 94 8.26 0.48 10.93
N VAL A 95 7.64 0.35 12.10
CA VAL A 95 7.85 1.25 13.23
C VAL A 95 8.07 0.44 14.51
N LYS A 96 9.03 0.89 15.32
CA LYS A 96 9.29 0.38 16.67
C LYS A 96 9.27 1.56 17.65
N PRO A 97 8.12 1.84 18.30
CA PRO A 97 8.03 2.94 19.26
C PRO A 97 8.96 2.73 20.45
N ALA A 98 9.52 3.81 20.99
CA ALA A 98 10.22 3.77 22.26
C ALA A 98 9.23 3.47 23.39
N THR A 99 9.64 2.66 24.36
CA THR A 99 8.79 2.28 25.51
C THR A 99 8.51 3.42 26.48
N SER A 100 9.21 4.56 26.34
CA SER A 100 9.07 5.76 27.16
C SER A 100 8.11 6.82 26.59
N SER A 101 7.64 6.68 25.34
CA SER A 101 6.71 7.62 24.70
C SER A 101 5.28 7.05 24.66
N LEU A 102 4.58 7.11 25.79
CA LEU A 102 3.21 6.56 25.91
C LEU A 102 2.09 7.46 25.34
N SER A 103 2.42 8.52 24.59
CA SER A 103 1.42 9.31 23.85
C SER A 103 1.26 8.78 22.43
N PHE A 104 0.80 7.53 22.30
CA PHE A 104 0.41 6.98 21.03
C PHE A 104 -1.02 7.42 20.70
N VAL A 105 -1.15 8.45 19.86
CA VAL A 105 -2.45 8.79 19.25
C VAL A 105 -2.59 7.95 17.99
N GLU A 106 -3.21 6.78 18.10
CA GLU A 106 -3.72 6.02 16.95
C GLU A 106 -4.84 6.83 16.28
N PRO A 107 -4.86 6.90 14.93
CA PRO A 107 -5.10 5.69 14.16
C PRO A 107 -4.12 5.52 12.99
N PHE A 108 -3.17 4.60 13.13
CA PHE A 108 -2.59 3.94 11.97
C PHE A 108 -3.54 2.84 11.51
N ILE A 109 -4.50 3.19 10.64
CA ILE A 109 -5.24 2.17 9.88
C ILE A 109 -4.32 1.65 8.77
N ALA A 110 -3.40 0.74 9.11
CA ALA A 110 -3.01 -0.28 8.15
C ALA A 110 -4.17 -1.27 8.06
N ASN A 111 -4.79 -1.34 6.90
CA ASN A 111 -5.76 -2.37 6.55
C ASN A 111 -5.17 -3.76 6.89
N LYS A 112 -5.51 -4.32 8.06
CA LYS A 112 -5.27 -5.72 8.37
C LYS A 112 -6.23 -6.47 7.47
N GLY A 113 -5.75 -6.91 6.31
CA GLY A 113 -6.49 -7.80 5.43
C GLY A 113 -7.06 -8.93 6.29
N GLY A 114 -8.37 -8.88 6.52
CA GLY A 114 -9.11 -9.86 7.30
C GLY A 114 -9.20 -11.14 6.50
N GLY A 115 -8.21 -12.01 6.68
CA GLY A 115 -8.25 -13.36 6.16
C GLY A 115 -9.14 -14.24 7.03
N GLY A 116 -10.11 -14.91 6.39
CA GLY A 116 -10.80 -16.10 6.88
C GLY A 116 -12.22 -15.87 7.39
N VAL A 117 -13.20 -16.09 6.51
CA VAL A 117 -14.53 -16.56 6.92
C VAL A 117 -14.49 -18.09 6.86
N ASP A 118 -14.55 -18.72 8.03
CA ASP A 118 -15.08 -20.08 8.18
C ASP A 118 -16.37 -19.98 9.00
#